data_AF-A0A955M6V1-F1
#
_entry.id   AF-A0A955M6V1-F1
#
_cell.length_a   1.000
_cell.length_b   1.000
_cell.length_c   1.000
_cell.angle_alpha   90.00
_cell.angle_beta   90.00
_cell.angle_gamma   90.00
#
_symmetry.space_group_name_H-M   'P 1'
#
loop_
_entity.id
_entity.type
_entity.pdbx_description
1 polymer ?
#
loop_
_entity_poly.entity_id
_entity_poly.type
_entity_poly.pdbx_seq_one_letter_code
_entity_poly.pdbx_strand_id
1 'polypeptide(L)'
;MGSYTFTKGKDIKLKGVAGDEVSDVLSPRIVAIQPSDFRGLKPRLAVAEGDAVKMGTPVITDKETDGLCLVSPVSGKIKAINRGQKRALLSVVIENDGKNTAERFPSHAPDKLTKLKKAETIQALLKAGLWPVLRQRPFSKIASPQDEPKSIFVHAINTEPLAADLAKILEGQDKNFQAGLDVLTGLTAGKVHVCAKSGARPEILTNAKGVECHTFSGPHPAGNVSTLIQSVDPINKGDIVWYVEAQEVARIGRFFLEGTYPQQVVVALTGEGCAKTGYVRTVQGAAIKELLPGTQFEGKRCITGSVLAGREIGADGFVGFYDTQISVVPEGGRRELLGWLMPGAKKYTLSHT
;
A
#
# COMPACT_ATOMS: atom_id res chain seq x y z
N MET A 1 -17.25 0.27 18.88
CA MET A 1 -17.73 -0.16 17.55
C MET A 1 -18.69 0.90 17.04
N GLY A 2 -18.45 1.49 15.87
CA GLY A 2 -19.28 2.57 15.32
C GLY A 2 -19.58 2.37 13.84
N SER A 3 -20.74 2.83 13.39
CA SER A 3 -21.12 2.83 11.98
C SER A 3 -21.35 4.26 11.52
N TYR A 4 -20.69 4.65 10.43
CA TYR A 4 -20.65 6.02 9.93
C TYR A 4 -21.12 6.04 8.47
N THR A 5 -22.06 6.92 8.15
CA THR A 5 -22.56 7.10 6.79
C THR A 5 -22.31 8.54 6.35
N PHE A 6 -21.53 8.72 5.30
CA PHE A 6 -21.31 10.00 4.66
C PHE A 6 -22.31 10.19 3.51
N THR A 7 -23.04 11.30 3.54
CA THR A 7 -24.00 11.66 2.48
C THR A 7 -23.46 12.72 1.52
N LYS A 8 -22.40 13.43 1.93
CA LYS A 8 -21.72 14.45 1.13
C LYS A 8 -20.44 13.88 0.52
N GLY A 9 -20.19 14.19 -0.74
CA GLY A 9 -19.07 13.69 -1.54
C GLY A 9 -19.54 13.28 -2.94
N LYS A 10 -18.63 12.76 -3.77
CA LYS A 10 -18.97 12.34 -5.13
C LYS A 10 -18.04 11.24 -5.64
N ASP A 11 -18.63 10.19 -6.17
CA ASP A 11 -17.89 9.15 -6.89
C ASP A 11 -17.68 9.56 -8.35
N ILE A 12 -16.42 9.57 -8.78
CA ILE A 12 -16.07 9.75 -10.19
C ILE A 12 -16.22 8.39 -10.86
N LYS A 13 -17.24 8.27 -11.71
CA LYS A 13 -17.54 7.02 -12.42
C LYS A 13 -16.62 6.88 -13.64
N LEU A 14 -15.58 6.08 -13.49
CA LEU A 14 -14.69 5.68 -14.59
C LEU A 14 -14.99 4.25 -15.03
N LYS A 15 -14.66 3.94 -16.28
CA LYS A 15 -14.75 2.59 -16.83
C LYS A 15 -13.53 1.75 -16.43
N GLY A 16 -13.71 0.44 -16.41
CA GLY A 16 -12.66 -0.52 -16.09
C GLY A 16 -12.49 -0.78 -14.59
N VAL A 17 -13.60 -0.97 -13.87
CA VAL A 17 -13.57 -1.49 -12.50
C VAL A 17 -12.89 -2.87 -12.51
N ALA A 18 -12.14 -3.21 -11.46
CA ALA A 18 -11.57 -4.55 -11.31
C ALA A 18 -12.69 -5.59 -11.25
N GLY A 19 -12.57 -6.64 -12.05
CA GLY A 19 -13.41 -7.84 -11.89
C GLY A 19 -12.97 -8.68 -10.70
N ASP A 20 -13.72 -9.74 -10.39
CA ASP A 20 -13.45 -10.61 -9.23
C ASP A 20 -12.31 -11.62 -9.44
N GLU A 21 -11.83 -11.76 -10.67
CA GLU A 21 -10.76 -12.70 -11.02
C GLU A 21 -9.43 -12.27 -10.39
N VAL A 22 -8.79 -13.22 -9.71
CA VAL A 22 -7.42 -13.08 -9.19
C VAL A 22 -6.51 -13.94 -10.03
N SER A 23 -5.46 -13.34 -10.60
CA SER A 23 -4.40 -14.05 -11.32
C SER A 23 -3.08 -13.94 -10.57
N ASP A 24 -2.18 -14.89 -10.82
CA ASP A 24 -0.93 -15.02 -10.07
C ASP A 24 0.28 -14.67 -10.96
N VAL A 25 1.10 -13.73 -10.49
CA VAL A 25 2.42 -13.39 -11.04
C VAL A 25 3.43 -13.39 -9.89
N LEU A 26 3.74 -14.59 -9.38
CA LEU A 26 4.45 -14.77 -8.09
C LEU A 26 5.98 -14.69 -8.19
N SER A 27 6.53 -14.75 -9.39
CA SER A 27 7.98 -14.67 -9.60
C SER A 27 8.30 -13.67 -10.72
N PRO A 28 7.96 -12.38 -10.53
CA PRO A 28 8.32 -11.36 -11.51
C PRO A 28 9.84 -11.34 -11.68
N ARG A 29 10.32 -11.21 -12.91
CA ARG A 29 11.75 -11.25 -13.22
C ARG A 29 12.47 -10.05 -12.65
N ILE A 30 11.81 -8.89 -12.67
CA ILE A 30 12.36 -7.63 -12.18
C ILE A 30 11.43 -7.03 -11.13
N VAL A 31 12.02 -6.63 -10.01
CA VAL A 31 11.38 -5.80 -9.00
C VAL A 31 12.22 -4.55 -8.76
N ALA A 32 11.61 -3.48 -8.23
CA ALA A 32 12.35 -2.31 -7.80
C ALA A 32 11.85 -1.75 -6.48
N ILE A 33 12.80 -1.21 -5.71
CA ILE A 33 12.51 -0.41 -4.51
C ILE A 33 12.67 1.06 -4.89
N GLN A 34 11.64 1.87 -4.64
CA GLN A 34 11.58 3.27 -5.04
C GLN A 34 11.57 4.19 -3.80
N PRO A 35 12.71 4.83 -3.43
CA PRO A 35 12.76 5.71 -2.27
C PRO A 35 11.77 6.88 -2.31
N SER A 36 11.39 7.31 -3.52
CA SER A 36 10.43 8.40 -3.75
C SER A 36 9.03 8.12 -3.21
N ASP A 37 8.70 6.85 -2.94
CA ASP A 37 7.40 6.47 -2.36
C ASP A 37 7.32 6.87 -0.88
N PHE A 38 8.46 7.03 -0.23
CA PHE A 38 8.59 7.26 1.20
C PHE A 38 8.83 8.74 1.49
N ARG A 39 7.76 9.47 1.83
CA ARG A 39 7.87 10.88 2.17
C ARG A 39 8.80 11.08 3.38
N GLY A 40 9.82 11.92 3.19
CA GLY A 40 10.77 12.30 4.25
C GLY A 40 11.99 11.39 4.35
N LEU A 41 12.00 10.23 3.67
CA LEU A 41 13.16 9.33 3.69
C LEU A 41 14.40 10.01 3.10
N LYS A 42 15.53 9.87 3.79
CA LYS A 42 16.86 10.30 3.32
C LYS A 42 17.67 9.07 2.96
N PRO A 43 17.55 8.56 1.72
CA PRO A 43 18.12 7.26 1.37
C PRO A 43 19.65 7.27 1.40
N ARG A 44 20.20 6.20 1.96
CA ARG A 44 21.60 5.75 1.84
C ARG A 44 21.58 4.34 1.27
N LEU A 45 22.38 4.08 0.24
CA LEU A 45 22.50 2.72 -0.31
C LEU A 45 23.27 1.82 0.67
N ALA A 46 22.79 0.59 0.83
CA ALA A 46 23.45 -0.47 1.59
C ALA A 46 24.11 -1.53 0.69
N VAL A 47 23.89 -1.43 -0.63
CA VAL A 47 24.35 -2.39 -1.65
C VAL A 47 24.93 -1.67 -2.88
N ALA A 48 25.67 -2.42 -3.69
CA ALA A 48 26.18 -2.03 -4.99
C ALA A 48 25.55 -2.86 -6.12
N GLU A 49 25.67 -2.36 -7.35
CA GLU A 49 25.31 -3.16 -8.53
C GLU A 49 26.17 -4.43 -8.58
N GLY A 50 25.53 -5.57 -8.83
CA GLY A 50 26.21 -6.85 -8.83
C GLY A 50 26.05 -7.67 -7.54
N ASP A 51 25.67 -7.03 -6.43
CA ASP A 51 25.54 -7.73 -5.15
C ASP A 51 24.41 -8.77 -5.17
N ALA A 52 24.66 -9.91 -4.54
CA ALA A 52 23.63 -10.91 -4.29
C ALA A 52 22.80 -10.52 -3.05
N VAL A 53 21.49 -10.68 -3.13
CA VAL A 53 20.55 -10.37 -2.05
C VAL A 53 19.59 -11.52 -1.80
N LYS A 54 19.18 -11.67 -0.55
CA LYS A 54 18.06 -12.54 -0.14
C LYS A 54 16.81 -11.70 0.08
N MET A 55 15.66 -12.35 0.15
CA MET A 55 14.44 -11.71 0.65
C MET A 55 14.69 -11.22 2.08
N GLY A 56 14.43 -9.94 2.35
CA GLY A 56 14.70 -9.31 3.64
C GLY A 56 16.10 -8.72 3.80
N THR A 57 17.01 -8.85 2.82
CA THR A 57 18.33 -8.17 2.87
C THR A 57 18.13 -6.65 2.74
N PRO A 58 18.66 -5.81 3.64
CA PRO A 58 18.60 -4.35 3.51
C PRO A 58 19.28 -3.83 2.24
N VAL A 59 18.58 -2.97 1.50
CA VAL A 59 19.04 -2.39 0.22
C VAL A 59 19.24 -0.87 0.35
N ILE A 60 18.34 -0.21 1.06
CA ILE A 60 18.40 1.22 1.37
C ILE A 60 18.20 1.40 2.87
N THR A 61 19.00 2.25 3.50
CA THR A 61 18.80 2.70 4.88
C THR A 61 18.43 4.17 4.92
N ASP A 62 17.81 4.60 6.00
CA ASP A 62 17.57 6.01 6.26
C ASP A 62 18.77 6.66 6.96
N LYS A 63 19.07 7.92 6.61
CA LYS A 63 20.15 8.67 7.27
C LYS A 63 19.71 9.34 8.57
N GLU A 64 18.41 9.57 8.75
CA GLU A 64 17.86 10.31 9.88
C GLU A 64 17.32 9.38 10.98
N THR A 65 16.72 8.26 10.59
CA THR A 65 16.09 7.29 11.49
C THR A 65 16.95 6.05 11.62
N ASP A 66 17.54 5.85 12.80
CA ASP A 66 18.39 4.68 13.05
C ASP A 66 17.60 3.37 12.93
N GLY A 67 18.24 2.34 12.36
CA GLY A 67 17.64 1.03 12.10
C GLY A 67 16.57 0.99 10.99
N LEU A 68 16.08 2.13 10.48
CA LEU A 68 15.09 2.15 9.40
C LEU A 68 15.74 1.72 8.08
N CYS A 69 15.18 0.69 7.45
CA CYS A 69 15.65 0.20 6.16
C CYS A 69 14.50 -0.22 5.24
N LEU A 70 14.80 -0.24 3.94
CA LEU A 70 14.04 -0.88 2.89
C LEU A 70 14.81 -2.11 2.45
N VAL A 71 14.14 -3.25 2.40
CA VAL A 71 14.75 -4.55 2.12
C VAL A 71 14.37 -5.07 0.74
N SER A 72 15.17 -5.98 0.20
CA SER A 72 14.84 -6.70 -1.03
C SER A 72 13.60 -7.56 -0.82
N PRO A 73 12.55 -7.42 -1.65
CA PRO A 73 11.39 -8.29 -1.56
C PRO A 73 11.68 -9.69 -2.10
N VAL A 74 12.63 -9.85 -3.04
CA VAL A 74 13.01 -11.12 -3.69
C VAL A 74 14.46 -11.54 -3.34
N SER A 75 14.82 -12.80 -3.63
CA SER A 75 16.22 -13.20 -3.75
C SER A 75 16.73 -12.99 -5.17
N GLY A 76 18.02 -12.72 -5.30
CA GLY A 76 18.68 -12.60 -6.60
C GLY A 76 19.83 -11.61 -6.57
N LYS A 77 19.87 -10.69 -7.54
CA LYS A 77 21.02 -9.81 -7.76
C LYS A 77 20.60 -8.35 -7.99
N ILE A 78 21.35 -7.41 -7.44
CA ILE A 78 21.16 -5.98 -7.74
C ILE A 78 21.56 -5.74 -9.20
N LYS A 79 20.57 -5.47 -10.04
CA LYS A 79 20.73 -5.30 -11.48
C LYS A 79 21.15 -3.88 -11.84
N ALA A 80 20.51 -2.88 -11.24
CA ALA A 80 20.78 -1.48 -11.56
C ALA A 80 20.41 -0.55 -10.38
N ILE A 81 21.15 0.54 -10.23
CA ILE A 81 20.89 1.60 -9.27
C ILE A 81 20.64 2.90 -10.04
N ASN A 82 19.37 3.22 -10.27
CA ASN A 82 19.00 4.36 -11.10
C ASN A 82 19.06 5.66 -10.32
N ARG A 83 19.72 6.66 -10.90
CA ARG A 83 19.82 8.01 -10.33
C ARG A 83 19.30 9.05 -11.30
N GLY A 84 18.58 10.04 -10.76
CA GLY A 84 18.04 11.17 -11.49
C GLY A 84 18.89 12.42 -11.35
N GLN A 85 18.26 13.57 -11.61
CA GLN A 85 18.88 14.88 -11.46
C GLN A 85 19.47 15.06 -10.05
N LYS A 86 20.61 15.76 -9.97
CA LYS A 86 21.36 15.98 -8.71
C LYS A 86 21.68 14.67 -7.95
N ARG A 87 21.85 13.55 -8.67
CA ARG A 87 22.14 12.21 -8.14
C ARG A 87 21.06 11.65 -7.19
N ALA A 88 19.83 12.15 -7.28
CA ALA A 88 18.71 11.62 -6.51
C ALA A 88 18.50 10.13 -6.82
N LEU A 89 18.40 9.28 -5.80
CA LEU A 89 18.18 7.84 -5.99
C LEU A 89 16.72 7.61 -6.42
N LEU A 90 16.52 7.10 -7.64
CA LEU A 90 15.19 6.86 -8.21
C LEU A 90 14.69 5.45 -7.90
N SER A 91 15.53 4.44 -8.11
CA SER A 91 15.20 3.06 -7.82
C SER A 91 16.43 2.18 -7.64
N VAL A 92 16.27 1.11 -6.86
CA VAL A 92 17.19 -0.03 -6.85
C VAL A 92 16.46 -1.21 -7.48
N VAL A 93 16.95 -1.66 -8.63
CA VAL A 93 16.35 -2.71 -9.45
C VAL A 93 17.02 -4.03 -9.14
N ILE A 94 16.22 -5.05 -8.88
CA ILE A 94 16.67 -6.38 -8.46
C ILE A 94 16.16 -7.39 -9.50
N GLU A 95 17.08 -8.20 -10.01
CA GLU A 95 16.77 -9.35 -10.83
C GLU A 95 16.49 -10.55 -9.93
N ASN A 96 15.26 -11.07 -10.03
CA ASN A 96 14.78 -12.18 -9.23
C ASN A 96 15.34 -13.51 -9.75
N ASP A 97 15.94 -14.30 -8.87
CA ASP A 97 16.48 -15.62 -9.22
C ASP A 97 15.46 -16.77 -9.12
N GLY A 98 14.24 -16.47 -8.65
CA GLY A 98 13.15 -17.44 -8.49
C GLY A 98 13.35 -18.44 -7.34
N LYS A 99 14.43 -18.33 -6.56
CA LYS A 99 14.77 -19.30 -5.50
C LYS A 99 14.07 -19.00 -4.18
N ASN A 100 13.59 -17.77 -3.98
CA ASN A 100 12.99 -17.29 -2.73
C ASN A 100 13.88 -17.58 -1.50
N THR A 101 15.19 -17.38 -1.63
CA THR A 101 16.12 -17.52 -0.50
C THR A 101 15.89 -16.35 0.45
N ALA A 102 15.59 -16.62 1.72
CA ALA A 102 15.19 -15.59 2.70
C ALA A 102 16.20 -15.43 3.84
N GLU A 103 16.35 -14.19 4.33
CA GLU A 103 16.81 -13.98 5.69
C GLU A 103 15.78 -14.52 6.69
N ARG A 104 16.27 -15.11 7.78
CA ARG A 104 15.44 -15.75 8.80
C ARG A 104 15.38 -14.90 10.05
N PHE A 105 14.19 -14.73 10.56
CA PHE A 105 13.86 -13.99 11.77
C PHE A 105 13.14 -14.91 12.76
N PRO A 106 13.12 -14.57 14.06
CA PRO A 106 12.29 -15.27 15.02
C PRO A 106 10.83 -15.28 14.60
N SER A 107 10.20 -16.45 14.66
CA SER A 107 8.75 -16.61 14.50
C SER A 107 8.10 -16.91 15.84
N HIS A 108 6.79 -16.63 15.93
CA HIS A 108 6.03 -16.71 17.15
C HIS A 108 4.71 -17.45 16.93
N ALA A 109 4.30 -18.21 17.94
CA ALA A 109 2.95 -18.76 17.98
C ALA A 109 1.92 -17.63 18.16
N PRO A 110 0.70 -17.73 17.58
CA PRO A 110 -0.30 -16.66 17.64
C PRO A 110 -0.60 -16.14 19.04
N ASP A 111 -0.70 -17.03 20.03
CA ASP A 111 -1.00 -16.73 21.43
C ASP A 111 0.12 -15.97 22.18
N LYS A 112 1.30 -15.85 21.56
CA LYS A 112 2.45 -15.12 22.10
C LYS A 112 2.57 -13.69 21.55
N LEU A 113 1.87 -13.35 20.48
CA LEU A 113 2.03 -12.07 19.79
C LEU A 113 1.67 -10.87 20.67
N THR A 114 0.58 -10.98 21.44
CA THR A 114 0.14 -9.93 22.39
C THR A 114 1.07 -9.74 23.59
N LYS A 115 2.01 -10.67 23.81
CA LYS A 115 2.98 -10.64 24.92
C LYS A 115 4.35 -10.12 24.50
N LEU A 116 4.55 -9.82 23.20
CA LEU A 116 5.79 -9.25 22.71
C LEU A 116 6.02 -7.87 23.32
N LYS A 117 7.26 -7.60 23.75
CA LYS A 117 7.59 -6.27 24.26
C LYS A 117 7.64 -5.28 23.10
N LYS A 118 7.08 -4.09 23.31
CA LYS A 118 7.09 -2.98 22.33
C LYS A 118 8.46 -2.77 21.67
N ALA A 119 9.53 -2.70 22.46
CA ALA A 119 10.89 -2.50 21.95
C ALA A 119 11.39 -3.66 21.05
N GLU A 120 11.07 -4.91 21.41
CA GLU A 120 11.42 -6.10 20.63
C GLU A 120 10.63 -6.12 19.30
N THR A 121 9.33 -5.77 19.34
CA THR A 121 8.47 -5.63 18.17
C THR A 121 8.98 -4.57 17.20
N ILE A 122 9.33 -3.39 17.72
CA ILE A 122 9.89 -2.29 16.91
C ILE A 122 11.19 -2.73 16.23
N GLN A 123 12.11 -3.35 16.97
CA GLN A 123 13.37 -3.83 16.41
C GLN A 123 13.17 -4.91 15.34
N ALA A 124 12.23 -5.83 15.55
CA ALA A 124 11.90 -6.87 14.58
C ALA A 124 11.38 -6.25 13.26
N LEU A 125 10.43 -5.32 13.35
CA LEU A 125 9.87 -4.63 12.18
C LEU A 125 10.91 -3.77 11.44
N LEU A 126 11.80 -3.08 12.17
CA LEU A 126 12.89 -2.29 11.58
C LEU A 126 13.89 -3.17 10.82
N LYS A 127 14.37 -4.24 11.46
CA LYS A 127 15.33 -5.17 10.84
C LYS A 127 14.75 -5.91 9.64
N ALA A 128 13.46 -6.23 9.69
CA ALA A 128 12.76 -6.89 8.58
C ALA A 128 12.35 -5.93 7.46
N GLY A 129 12.57 -4.61 7.60
CA GLY A 129 12.14 -3.62 6.61
C GLY A 129 10.61 -3.49 6.47
N LEU A 130 9.85 -3.84 7.52
CA LEU A 130 8.40 -3.73 7.56
C LEU A 130 7.92 -2.47 8.29
N TRP A 131 8.77 -1.81 9.08
CA TRP A 131 8.42 -0.54 9.72
C TRP A 131 7.86 0.53 8.75
N PRO A 132 8.37 0.69 7.51
CA PRO A 132 7.88 1.72 6.58
C PRO A 132 6.38 1.64 6.24
N VAL A 133 5.70 0.53 6.49
CA VAL A 133 4.25 0.41 6.25
C VAL A 133 3.43 1.28 7.22
N LEU A 134 3.98 1.58 8.41
CA LEU A 134 3.39 2.47 9.39
C LEU A 134 3.69 3.92 9.03
N ARG A 135 2.63 4.69 8.79
CA ARG A 135 2.71 6.13 8.48
C ARG A 135 1.99 6.92 9.55
N GLN A 136 2.37 8.19 9.72
CA GLN A 136 1.75 9.05 10.73
C GLN A 136 0.83 10.13 10.14
N ARG A 137 -0.14 10.57 10.95
CA ARG A 137 -0.85 11.83 10.80
C ARG A 137 -0.51 12.73 12.00
N PRO A 138 -0.21 14.02 11.77
CA PRO A 138 -0.12 14.72 10.47
C PRO A 138 1.09 14.30 9.59
N PHE A 139 1.18 14.88 8.39
CA PHE A 139 2.28 14.79 7.40
C PHE A 139 2.41 13.54 6.53
N SER A 140 1.87 12.38 6.91
CA SER A 140 1.91 11.16 6.08
C SER A 140 3.32 10.68 5.70
N LYS A 141 4.30 10.93 6.58
CA LYS A 141 5.64 10.33 6.51
C LYS A 141 5.66 8.97 7.24
N ILE A 142 6.73 8.21 7.07
CA ILE A 142 6.98 7.01 7.89
C ILE A 142 6.90 7.41 9.37
N ALA A 143 6.19 6.62 10.17
CA ALA A 143 6.09 6.83 11.60
C ALA A 143 7.48 6.74 12.26
N SER A 144 7.80 7.65 13.18
CA SER A 144 9.02 7.55 13.96
C SER A 144 8.90 6.39 14.96
N PRO A 145 9.87 5.46 15.02
CA PRO A 145 9.89 4.39 16.04
C PRO A 145 9.98 4.89 17.49
N GLN A 146 10.38 6.15 17.68
CA GLN A 146 10.53 6.78 18.99
C GLN A 146 9.24 7.45 19.47
N ASP A 147 8.27 7.65 18.58
CA ASP A 147 7.02 8.32 18.92
C ASP A 147 6.05 7.32 19.58
N GLU A 148 5.16 7.84 20.41
CA GLU A 148 4.02 7.08 20.93
C GLU A 148 2.74 7.59 20.29
N PRO A 149 2.08 6.79 19.43
CA PRO A 149 0.86 7.24 18.80
C PRO A 149 -0.29 7.21 19.81
N LYS A 150 -1.13 8.23 19.77
CA LYS A 150 -2.41 8.28 20.48
C LYS A 150 -3.27 7.06 20.17
N SER A 151 -3.31 6.67 18.91
CA SER A 151 -4.04 5.50 18.40
C SER A 151 -3.45 5.05 17.06
N ILE A 152 -3.77 3.82 16.66
CA ILE A 152 -3.36 3.25 15.37
C ILE A 152 -4.60 2.93 14.55
N PHE A 153 -4.64 3.39 13.30
CA PHE A 153 -5.75 3.16 12.37
C PHE A 153 -5.39 2.14 11.30
N VAL A 154 -6.19 1.10 11.18
CA VAL A 154 -6.14 0.13 10.08
C VAL A 154 -7.14 0.56 9.02
N HIS A 155 -6.60 0.96 7.88
CA HIS A 155 -7.34 1.44 6.71
C HIS A 155 -7.77 0.25 5.84
N ALA A 156 -9.05 -0.14 5.93
CA ALA A 156 -9.65 -1.29 5.24
C ALA A 156 -10.86 -0.91 4.35
N ILE A 157 -10.92 0.36 3.93
CA ILE A 157 -11.87 0.88 2.95
C ILE A 157 -11.14 1.85 2.03
N ASN A 158 -11.38 1.79 0.72
CA ASN A 158 -10.94 2.83 -0.21
C ASN A 158 -12.12 3.22 -1.10
N THR A 159 -12.38 4.52 -1.22
CA THR A 159 -13.46 5.05 -2.07
C THR A 159 -12.93 5.90 -3.22
N GLU A 160 -11.63 5.89 -3.49
CA GLU A 160 -11.08 6.51 -4.70
C GLU A 160 -11.67 5.89 -5.98
N PRO A 161 -11.64 6.60 -7.11
CA PRO A 161 -12.15 6.07 -8.37
C PRO A 161 -11.38 4.80 -8.76
N LEU A 162 -12.14 3.76 -9.11
CA LEU A 162 -11.60 2.44 -9.43
C LEU A 162 -10.78 1.81 -8.29
N ALA A 163 -11.08 2.18 -7.04
CA ALA A 163 -10.41 1.63 -5.87
C ALA A 163 -10.45 0.11 -5.83
N ALA A 164 -9.33 -0.48 -5.41
CA ALA A 164 -9.28 -1.88 -5.03
C ALA A 164 -10.26 -2.15 -3.88
N ASP A 165 -10.99 -3.27 -3.95
CA ASP A 165 -11.73 -3.76 -2.80
C ASP A 165 -10.74 -4.42 -1.83
N LEU A 166 -10.40 -3.71 -0.75
CA LEU A 166 -9.47 -4.21 0.27
C LEU A 166 -10.00 -5.48 0.96
N ALA A 167 -11.32 -5.69 0.96
CA ALA A 167 -11.93 -6.89 1.49
C ALA A 167 -11.63 -8.10 0.59
N LYS A 168 -11.68 -7.89 -0.74
CA LYS A 168 -11.25 -8.88 -1.74
C LYS A 168 -9.77 -9.25 -1.61
N ILE A 169 -8.91 -8.24 -1.41
CA ILE A 169 -7.47 -8.44 -1.21
C ILE A 169 -7.17 -9.32 0.02
N LEU A 170 -7.99 -9.20 1.07
CA LEU A 170 -7.81 -9.94 2.31
C LEU A 170 -8.52 -11.29 2.38
N GLU A 171 -9.16 -11.75 1.31
CA GLU A 171 -9.76 -13.10 1.27
C GLU A 171 -8.73 -14.18 1.61
N GLY A 172 -9.04 -15.00 2.63
CA GLY A 172 -8.17 -16.07 3.11
C GLY A 172 -6.95 -15.61 3.91
N GLN A 173 -6.87 -14.32 4.29
CA GLN A 173 -5.80 -13.77 5.12
C GLN A 173 -6.21 -13.57 6.60
N ASP A 174 -7.36 -14.09 7.02
CA ASP A 174 -7.95 -13.87 8.35
C ASP A 174 -6.97 -14.11 9.50
N LYS A 175 -6.24 -15.24 9.45
CA LYS A 175 -5.23 -15.60 10.46
C LYS A 175 -4.08 -14.59 10.51
N ASN A 176 -3.58 -14.19 9.34
CA ASN A 176 -2.48 -13.25 9.22
C ASN A 176 -2.91 -11.83 9.62
N PHE A 177 -4.12 -11.43 9.26
CA PHE A 177 -4.69 -10.14 9.63
C PHE A 177 -4.87 -10.04 11.16
N GLN A 178 -5.48 -11.04 11.81
CA GLN A 178 -5.61 -11.04 13.27
C GLN A 178 -4.24 -11.03 13.97
N ALA A 179 -3.28 -11.83 13.50
CA ALA A 179 -1.92 -11.81 14.04
C ALA A 179 -1.26 -10.43 13.89
N GLY A 180 -1.49 -9.74 12.77
CA GLY A 180 -1.01 -8.37 12.57
C GLY A 180 -1.64 -7.38 13.55
N LEU A 181 -2.95 -7.49 13.79
CA LEU A 181 -3.64 -6.67 14.78
C LEU A 181 -3.08 -6.92 16.19
N ASP A 182 -2.88 -8.17 16.58
CA ASP A 182 -2.31 -8.53 17.87
C ASP A 182 -0.93 -7.87 18.07
N VAL A 183 -0.09 -7.84 17.02
CA VAL A 183 1.19 -7.13 17.03
C VAL A 183 1.00 -5.61 17.18
N LEU A 184 0.08 -5.01 16.42
CA LEU A 184 -0.16 -3.56 16.45
C LEU A 184 -0.67 -3.09 17.82
N THR A 185 -1.47 -3.90 18.52
CA THR A 185 -1.95 -3.55 19.87
C THR A 185 -0.80 -3.38 20.88
N GLY A 186 0.33 -4.04 20.66
CA GLY A 186 1.54 -3.88 21.48
C GLY A 186 2.37 -2.64 21.18
N LEU A 187 2.05 -1.88 20.12
CA LEU A 187 2.80 -0.69 19.70
C LEU A 187 2.25 0.63 20.26
N THR A 188 1.03 0.63 20.79
CA THR A 188 0.37 1.82 21.35
C THR A 188 -0.20 1.51 22.74
N ALA A 189 -0.22 2.53 23.61
CA ALA A 189 -0.98 2.46 24.85
C ALA A 189 -2.48 2.80 24.63
N GLY A 190 -2.80 3.39 23.48
CA GLY A 190 -4.17 3.69 23.06
C GLY A 190 -4.83 2.51 22.36
N LYS A 191 -5.75 2.82 21.45
CA LYS A 191 -6.55 1.81 20.74
C LYS A 191 -6.08 1.61 19.30
N VAL A 192 -6.30 0.41 18.80
CA VAL A 192 -6.21 0.08 17.38
C VAL A 192 -7.63 0.09 16.82
N HIS A 193 -7.86 0.90 15.77
CA HIS A 193 -9.16 1.06 15.12
C HIS A 193 -9.13 0.44 13.72
N VAL A 194 -9.95 -0.57 13.45
CA VAL A 194 -10.14 -1.13 12.11
C VAL A 194 -11.30 -0.40 11.44
N CYS A 195 -11.03 0.27 10.33
CA CYS A 195 -12.02 1.03 9.57
C CYS A 195 -12.31 0.34 8.23
N ALA A 196 -13.44 -0.35 8.15
CA ALA A 196 -13.83 -1.15 6.99
C ALA A 196 -15.09 -0.61 6.30
N LYS A 197 -15.34 -1.07 5.08
CA LYS A 197 -16.60 -0.78 4.37
C LYS A 197 -17.78 -1.44 5.07
N SER A 198 -18.91 -0.75 5.15
CA SER A 198 -20.16 -1.35 5.65
C SER A 198 -20.51 -2.59 4.82
N GLY A 199 -20.71 -3.72 5.50
CA GLY A 199 -20.97 -5.01 4.86
C GLY A 199 -19.73 -5.72 4.30
N ALA A 200 -18.52 -5.25 4.61
CA ALA A 200 -17.29 -5.91 4.17
C ALA A 200 -17.24 -7.39 4.56
N ARG A 201 -16.61 -8.18 3.69
CA ARG A 201 -16.26 -9.59 3.89
C ARG A 201 -14.81 -9.79 3.45
N PRO A 202 -13.95 -10.49 4.21
CA PRO A 202 -14.27 -11.39 5.34
C PRO A 202 -14.70 -10.68 6.65
N GLU A 203 -15.41 -11.42 7.52
CA GLU A 203 -15.97 -10.87 8.78
C GLU A 203 -14.90 -10.40 9.76
N ILE A 204 -13.65 -10.85 9.62
CA ILE A 204 -12.52 -10.37 10.41
C ILE A 204 -12.34 -8.85 10.30
N LEU A 205 -12.75 -8.23 9.19
CA LEU A 205 -12.69 -6.78 9.00
C LEU A 205 -13.70 -6.01 9.87
N THR A 206 -14.76 -6.69 10.31
CA THR A 206 -15.82 -6.09 11.13
C THR A 206 -15.85 -6.64 12.55
N ASN A 207 -15.27 -7.82 12.80
CA ASN A 207 -15.36 -8.56 14.06
C ASN A 207 -13.98 -9.04 14.56
N ALA A 208 -12.89 -8.33 14.24
CA ALA A 208 -11.57 -8.65 14.77
C ALA A 208 -11.52 -8.54 16.30
N LYS A 209 -10.67 -9.36 16.92
CA LYS A 209 -10.51 -9.43 18.38
C LYS A 209 -9.44 -8.45 18.85
N GLY A 210 -9.62 -7.91 20.06
CA GLY A 210 -8.62 -7.05 20.71
C GLY A 210 -8.52 -5.62 20.15
N VAL A 211 -9.40 -5.25 19.22
CA VAL A 211 -9.39 -3.94 18.52
C VAL A 211 -10.81 -3.38 18.39
N GLU A 212 -10.93 -2.09 18.05
CA GLU A 212 -12.22 -1.48 17.77
C GLU A 212 -12.53 -1.50 16.28
N CYS A 213 -13.57 -2.23 15.88
CA CYS A 213 -14.02 -2.25 14.49
C CYS A 213 -15.06 -1.14 14.24
N HIS A 214 -14.92 -0.46 13.11
CA HIS A 214 -15.80 0.62 12.67
C HIS A 214 -16.14 0.43 11.18
N THR A 215 -17.40 0.67 10.81
CA THR A 215 -17.86 0.54 9.42
C THR A 215 -18.21 1.89 8.81
N PHE A 216 -17.86 2.06 7.54
CA PHE A 216 -18.05 3.29 6.81
C PHE A 216 -18.77 3.05 5.47
N SER A 217 -19.68 3.95 5.12
CA SER A 217 -20.35 3.99 3.83
C SER A 217 -20.49 5.43 3.33
N GLY A 218 -20.69 5.60 2.02
CA GLY A 218 -20.85 6.90 1.39
C GLY A 218 -19.91 7.11 0.20
N PRO A 219 -20.07 8.23 -0.52
CA PRO A 219 -19.24 8.55 -1.67
C PRO A 219 -17.83 8.98 -1.25
N HIS A 220 -16.89 9.06 -2.20
CA HIS A 220 -15.59 9.67 -1.97
C HIS A 220 -15.72 11.09 -1.37
N PRO A 221 -15.00 11.43 -0.27
CA PRO A 221 -13.85 10.74 0.34
C PRO A 221 -14.17 9.93 1.63
N ALA A 222 -15.27 9.18 1.68
CA ALA A 222 -15.66 8.35 2.82
C ALA A 222 -14.58 7.33 3.27
N GLY A 223 -13.77 6.84 2.34
CA GLY A 223 -12.65 5.94 2.60
C GLY A 223 -11.30 6.65 2.70
N ASN A 224 -11.23 7.96 2.94
CA ASN A 224 -9.95 8.62 3.17
C ASN A 224 -9.53 8.49 4.64
N VAL A 225 -8.29 8.05 4.90
CA VAL A 225 -7.80 7.83 6.27
C VAL A 225 -7.98 9.03 7.23
N SER A 226 -7.85 10.27 6.75
CA SER A 226 -8.05 11.45 7.60
C SER A 226 -9.53 11.68 7.94
N THR A 227 -10.45 11.36 7.02
CA THR A 227 -11.90 11.35 7.29
C THR A 227 -12.26 10.31 8.36
N LEU A 228 -11.63 9.14 8.29
CA LEU A 228 -11.83 8.05 9.27
C LEU A 228 -11.34 8.47 10.66
N ILE A 229 -10.11 8.98 10.76
CA ILE A 229 -9.51 9.49 12.01
C ILE A 229 -10.40 10.58 12.62
N GLN A 230 -10.84 11.55 11.81
CA GLN A 230 -11.68 12.65 12.28
C GLN A 230 -13.01 12.18 12.90
N SER A 231 -13.54 11.05 12.43
CA SER A 231 -14.84 10.52 12.85
C SER A 231 -14.77 9.63 14.09
N VAL A 232 -13.60 9.01 14.34
CA VAL A 232 -13.41 8.01 15.40
C VAL A 232 -12.59 8.56 16.56
N ASP A 233 -11.40 9.09 16.28
CA ASP A 233 -10.48 9.59 17.29
C ASP A 233 -9.68 10.80 16.73
N PRO A 234 -10.30 11.99 16.67
CA PRO A 234 -9.72 13.16 16.01
C PRO A 234 -8.40 13.62 16.66
N ILE A 235 -7.53 14.21 15.85
CA ILE A 235 -6.18 14.67 16.23
C ILE A 235 -6.27 16.09 16.78
N ASN A 236 -5.76 16.33 17.99
CA ASN A 236 -5.53 17.67 18.54
C ASN A 236 -4.07 18.12 18.36
N LYS A 237 -3.78 19.37 18.75
CA LYS A 237 -2.41 19.88 18.73
C LYS A 237 -1.52 19.03 19.64
N GLY A 238 -0.45 18.47 19.07
CA GLY A 238 0.49 17.60 19.77
C GLY A 238 0.21 16.11 19.60
N ASP A 239 -1.01 15.75 19.18
CA ASP A 239 -1.35 14.35 18.93
C ASP A 239 -0.66 13.84 17.65
N ILE A 240 -0.18 12.60 17.73
CA ILE A 240 0.30 11.83 16.59
C ILE A 240 -0.53 10.55 16.53
N VAL A 241 -1.07 10.25 15.36
CA VAL A 241 -1.78 9.00 15.10
C VAL A 241 -1.01 8.24 14.05
N TRP A 242 -0.88 6.92 14.21
CA TRP A 242 -0.33 6.07 13.15
C TRP A 242 -1.44 5.43 12.35
N TYR A 243 -1.14 5.07 11.10
CA TYR A 243 -2.05 4.33 10.26
C TYR A 243 -1.29 3.36 9.35
N VAL A 244 -1.98 2.29 8.97
CA VAL A 244 -1.49 1.20 8.13
C VAL A 244 -2.64 0.64 7.30
N GLU A 245 -2.36 0.17 6.10
CA GLU A 245 -3.36 -0.41 5.21
C GLU A 245 -3.59 -1.89 5.54
N ALA A 246 -4.80 -2.39 5.32
CA ALA A 246 -5.23 -3.68 5.83
C ALA A 246 -4.41 -4.87 5.29
N GLN A 247 -4.00 -4.83 4.02
CA GLN A 247 -3.06 -5.79 3.44
C GLN A 247 -1.71 -5.80 4.18
N GLU A 248 -1.20 -4.63 4.53
CA GLU A 248 0.06 -4.51 5.26
C GLU A 248 -0.03 -5.03 6.69
N VAL A 249 -1.21 -4.94 7.33
CA VAL A 249 -1.46 -5.61 8.61
C VAL A 249 -1.34 -7.13 8.48
N ALA A 250 -1.94 -7.72 7.44
CA ALA A 250 -1.79 -9.15 7.18
C ALA A 250 -0.33 -9.53 6.90
N ARG A 251 0.43 -8.69 6.18
CA ARG A 251 1.87 -8.89 5.96
C ARG A 251 2.65 -8.86 7.28
N ILE A 252 2.41 -7.90 8.16
CA ILE A 252 3.02 -7.85 9.51
C ILE A 252 2.73 -9.16 10.26
N GLY A 253 1.47 -9.59 10.32
CA GLY A 253 1.11 -10.83 11.02
C GLY A 253 1.81 -12.05 10.43
N ARG A 254 1.84 -12.17 9.10
CA ARG A 254 2.55 -13.24 8.40
C ARG A 254 4.04 -13.26 8.74
N PHE A 255 4.69 -12.10 8.80
CA PHE A 255 6.10 -12.00 9.21
C PHE A 255 6.34 -12.56 10.60
N PHE A 256 5.55 -12.16 11.60
CA PHE A 256 5.71 -12.66 12.97
C PHE A 256 5.36 -14.15 13.12
N LEU A 257 4.47 -14.68 12.26
CA LEU A 257 4.12 -16.10 12.25
C LEU A 257 5.16 -16.98 11.53
N GLU A 258 5.78 -16.48 10.45
CA GLU A 258 6.63 -17.28 9.56
C GLU A 258 8.14 -16.98 9.70
N GLY A 259 8.51 -15.80 10.21
CA GLY A 259 9.90 -15.40 10.41
C GLY A 259 10.64 -15.06 9.11
N THR A 260 9.93 -14.66 8.05
CA THR A 260 10.52 -14.25 6.76
C THR A 260 9.78 -13.06 6.18
N TYR A 261 10.46 -12.28 5.32
CA TYR A 261 9.84 -11.11 4.69
C TYR A 261 8.61 -11.51 3.85
N PRO A 262 7.43 -10.91 4.12
CA PRO A 262 6.18 -11.22 3.43
C PRO A 262 6.14 -10.48 2.09
N GLN A 263 6.76 -11.05 1.06
CA GLN A 263 6.97 -10.38 -0.23
C GLN A 263 5.69 -10.17 -1.05
N GLN A 264 4.65 -10.98 -0.80
CA GLN A 264 3.45 -11.02 -1.64
C GLN A 264 2.48 -9.87 -1.35
N VAL A 265 1.94 -9.29 -2.42
CA VAL A 265 0.87 -8.28 -2.42
C VAL A 265 -0.17 -8.63 -3.48
N VAL A 266 -1.39 -8.16 -3.30
CA VAL A 266 -2.47 -8.21 -4.29
C VAL A 266 -2.78 -6.78 -4.71
N VAL A 267 -2.78 -6.54 -6.02
CA VAL A 267 -3.06 -5.22 -6.61
C VAL A 267 -4.22 -5.33 -7.61
N ALA A 268 -5.10 -4.34 -7.60
CA ALA A 268 -6.17 -4.23 -8.57
C ALA A 268 -5.66 -3.63 -9.89
N LEU A 269 -5.95 -4.27 -11.01
CA LEU A 269 -5.71 -3.76 -12.36
C LEU A 269 -6.98 -3.11 -12.88
N THR A 270 -6.95 -1.79 -13.07
CA THR A 270 -8.15 -0.99 -13.35
C THR A 270 -7.97 0.00 -14.48
N GLY A 271 -9.09 0.50 -15.00
CA GLY A 271 -9.16 1.48 -16.08
C GLY A 271 -9.42 0.83 -17.43
N GLU A 272 -10.16 1.55 -18.28
CA GLU A 272 -10.51 1.08 -19.64
C GLU A 272 -9.32 0.89 -20.57
N GLY A 273 -8.14 1.36 -20.16
CA GLY A 273 -6.90 1.16 -20.88
C GLY A 273 -6.33 -0.26 -20.74
N CYS A 274 -6.71 -1.00 -19.71
CA CYS A 274 -6.27 -2.37 -19.48
C CYS A 274 -6.88 -3.34 -20.49
N ALA A 275 -6.09 -4.28 -21.01
CA ALA A 275 -6.62 -5.38 -21.82
C ALA A 275 -7.53 -6.31 -21.00
N LYS A 276 -7.20 -6.50 -19.73
CA LYS A 276 -7.98 -7.26 -18.74
C LYS A 276 -7.92 -6.55 -17.39
N THR A 277 -9.07 -6.30 -16.78
CA THR A 277 -9.17 -5.80 -15.40
C THR A 277 -9.36 -6.98 -14.43
N GLY A 278 -9.06 -6.76 -13.15
CA GLY A 278 -9.12 -7.80 -12.13
C GLY A 278 -8.12 -7.55 -11.03
N TYR A 279 -7.70 -8.61 -10.34
CA TYR A 279 -6.66 -8.57 -9.33
C TYR A 279 -5.47 -9.43 -9.76
N VAL A 280 -4.28 -8.99 -9.37
CA VAL A 280 -3.04 -9.75 -9.53
C VAL A 280 -2.38 -9.92 -8.18
N ARG A 281 -2.14 -11.17 -7.78
CA ARG A 281 -1.25 -11.53 -6.69
C ARG A 281 0.18 -11.56 -7.22
N THR A 282 1.04 -10.70 -6.70
CA THR A 282 2.42 -10.56 -7.14
C THR A 282 3.35 -10.22 -5.98
N VAL A 283 4.57 -9.78 -6.29
CA VAL A 283 5.58 -9.35 -5.33
C VAL A 283 5.62 -7.82 -5.27
N GLN A 284 5.87 -7.28 -4.08
CA GLN A 284 6.02 -5.84 -3.91
C GLN A 284 7.11 -5.27 -4.84
N GLY A 285 6.79 -4.16 -5.52
CA GLY A 285 7.71 -3.52 -6.46
C GLY A 285 7.85 -4.25 -7.80
N ALA A 286 6.97 -5.19 -8.13
CA ALA A 286 6.99 -5.87 -9.43
C ALA A 286 6.90 -4.90 -10.62
N ALA A 287 7.57 -5.24 -11.72
CA ALA A 287 7.51 -4.48 -12.96
C ALA A 287 6.10 -4.56 -13.59
N ILE A 288 5.55 -3.41 -13.99
CA ILE A 288 4.16 -3.32 -14.45
C ILE A 288 3.89 -4.09 -15.73
N LYS A 289 4.85 -4.10 -16.67
CA LYS A 289 4.76 -4.89 -17.91
C LYS A 289 4.50 -6.37 -17.66
N GLU A 290 4.99 -6.92 -16.55
CA GLU A 290 4.77 -8.33 -16.20
C GLU A 290 3.36 -8.58 -15.64
N LEU A 291 2.71 -7.55 -15.08
CA LEU A 291 1.37 -7.65 -14.49
C LEU A 291 0.24 -7.35 -15.48
N LEU A 292 0.54 -6.65 -16.58
CA LEU A 292 -0.44 -6.21 -17.59
C LEU A 292 -0.17 -6.83 -18.97
N PRO A 293 -0.15 -8.17 -19.11
CA PRO A 293 0.08 -8.80 -20.40
C PRO A 293 -1.01 -8.39 -21.40
N GLY A 294 -0.59 -8.09 -22.64
CA GLY A 294 -1.50 -7.69 -23.72
C GLY A 294 -2.02 -6.25 -23.63
N THR A 295 -1.74 -5.51 -22.56
CA THR A 295 -2.13 -4.10 -22.46
C THR A 295 -1.23 -3.23 -23.33
N GLN A 296 -1.83 -2.55 -24.31
CA GLN A 296 -1.15 -1.52 -25.10
C GLN A 296 -1.12 -0.20 -24.34
N PHE A 297 0.04 0.43 -24.22
CA PHE A 297 0.23 1.67 -23.46
C PHE A 297 0.24 2.93 -24.35
N GLU A 298 0.28 2.79 -25.67
CA GLU A 298 0.28 3.94 -26.59
C GLU A 298 -1.01 4.75 -26.45
N GLY A 299 -0.87 6.07 -26.28
CA GLY A 299 -1.99 6.99 -26.03
C GLY A 299 -2.71 6.75 -24.69
N LYS A 300 -2.04 6.10 -23.72
CA LYS A 300 -2.58 5.81 -22.39
C LYS A 300 -1.56 6.17 -21.31
N ARG A 301 -2.09 6.60 -20.17
CA ARG A 301 -1.30 6.81 -18.95
C ARG A 301 -1.41 5.57 -18.07
N CYS A 302 -0.27 5.09 -17.59
CA CYS A 302 -0.20 4.05 -16.56
C CYS A 302 0.18 4.69 -15.23
N ILE A 303 -0.68 4.49 -14.24
CA ILE A 303 -0.63 5.15 -12.94
C ILE A 303 -0.52 4.05 -11.86
N THR A 304 0.45 4.18 -10.95
CA THR A 304 0.42 3.46 -9.68
C THR A 304 -0.43 4.25 -8.69
N GLY A 305 -1.41 3.61 -8.07
CA GLY A 305 -2.46 4.27 -7.31
C GLY A 305 -3.61 4.75 -8.20
N SER A 306 -4.49 5.57 -7.63
CA SER A 306 -5.68 6.06 -8.33
C SER A 306 -5.41 7.21 -9.28
N VAL A 307 -6.39 7.49 -10.14
CA VAL A 307 -6.37 8.67 -11.01
C VAL A 307 -6.34 10.00 -10.24
N LEU A 308 -6.70 10.01 -8.94
CA LEU A 308 -6.76 11.22 -8.12
C LEU A 308 -5.46 11.47 -7.35
N ALA A 309 -4.88 10.42 -6.78
CA ALA A 309 -3.76 10.52 -5.84
C ALA A 309 -2.51 9.73 -6.27
N GLY A 310 -2.61 8.95 -7.34
CA GLY A 310 -1.54 8.12 -7.87
C GLY A 310 -0.50 8.90 -8.67
N ARG A 311 0.55 8.19 -9.08
CA ARG A 311 1.68 8.72 -9.86
C ARG A 311 1.73 8.06 -11.22
N GLU A 312 1.84 8.86 -12.27
CA GLU A 312 2.13 8.38 -13.60
C GLU A 312 3.56 7.82 -13.67
N ILE A 313 3.70 6.60 -14.16
CA ILE A 313 4.97 5.86 -14.18
C ILE A 313 5.28 5.22 -15.53
N GLY A 314 4.34 5.31 -16.49
CA GLY A 314 4.48 4.70 -17.81
C GLY A 314 4.55 3.17 -17.74
N ALA A 315 4.87 2.55 -18.88
CA ALA A 315 4.90 1.09 -18.99
C ALA A 315 6.10 0.45 -18.25
N ASP A 316 7.24 1.14 -18.21
CA ASP A 316 8.47 0.66 -17.56
C ASP A 316 8.52 0.92 -16.04
N GLY A 317 7.38 1.32 -15.47
CA GLY A 317 7.21 1.55 -14.05
C GLY A 317 7.13 0.26 -13.22
N PHE A 318 7.07 0.47 -11.90
CA PHE A 318 6.94 -0.58 -10.90
C PHE A 318 5.72 -0.29 -10.03
N VAL A 319 5.20 -1.33 -9.38
CA VAL A 319 4.15 -1.19 -8.36
C VAL A 319 4.68 -0.33 -7.21
N GLY A 320 3.97 0.77 -6.90
CA GLY A 320 4.32 1.65 -5.80
C GLY A 320 4.17 0.95 -4.44
N PHE A 321 5.03 1.29 -3.48
CA PHE A 321 5.09 0.58 -2.20
C PHE A 321 3.77 0.60 -1.40
N TYR A 322 3.04 1.71 -1.46
CA TYR A 322 1.79 1.93 -0.71
C TYR A 322 0.52 1.77 -1.56
N ASP A 323 0.66 1.43 -2.85
CA ASP A 323 -0.45 1.44 -3.79
C ASP A 323 -1.04 0.03 -3.96
N THR A 324 -2.36 -0.08 -3.83
CA THR A 324 -3.11 -1.33 -4.02
C THR A 324 -3.85 -1.40 -5.36
N GLN A 325 -3.64 -0.41 -6.23
CA GLN A 325 -4.24 -0.38 -7.56
C GLN A 325 -3.24 0.15 -8.60
N ILE A 326 -3.39 -0.33 -9.84
CA ILE A 326 -2.72 0.18 -11.03
C ILE A 326 -3.83 0.61 -11.99
N SER A 327 -3.85 1.88 -12.35
CA SER A 327 -4.88 2.45 -13.23
C SER A 327 -4.28 2.77 -14.60
N VAL A 328 -4.81 2.15 -15.65
CA VAL A 328 -4.47 2.45 -17.04
C VAL A 328 -5.65 3.15 -17.69
N VAL A 329 -5.47 4.44 -18.01
CA VAL A 329 -6.52 5.29 -18.56
C VAL A 329 -6.06 5.95 -19.85
N PRO A 330 -6.96 6.29 -20.78
CA PRO A 330 -6.59 7.06 -21.96
C PRO A 330 -5.86 8.34 -21.59
N GLU A 331 -4.84 8.66 -22.37
CA GLU A 331 -4.21 9.96 -22.30
C GLU A 331 -5.21 11.00 -22.85
N GLY A 332 -5.49 12.01 -22.02
CA GLY A 332 -6.38 13.10 -22.40
C GLY A 332 -5.73 14.06 -23.40
N GLY A 333 -6.40 15.18 -23.70
CA GLY A 333 -5.77 16.27 -24.45
C GLY A 333 -6.09 16.32 -25.95
N ARG A 334 -7.10 15.58 -26.44
CA ARG A 334 -7.68 15.90 -27.76
C ARG A 334 -8.25 17.31 -27.70
N ARG A 335 -7.62 18.22 -28.43
CA ARG A 335 -8.03 19.63 -28.50
C ARG A 335 -9.36 19.69 -29.26
N GLU A 336 -10.43 19.97 -28.54
CA GLU A 336 -11.71 20.28 -29.16
C GLU A 336 -11.60 21.64 -29.86
N LEU A 337 -11.89 21.69 -31.16
CA LEU A 337 -12.00 22.96 -31.89
C LEU A 337 -13.05 23.83 -31.20
N LEU A 338 -12.65 25.03 -30.75
CA LEU A 338 -13.50 25.96 -30.02
C LEU A 338 -14.16 25.36 -28.75
N GLY A 339 -13.52 24.40 -28.07
CA GLY A 339 -14.10 23.68 -26.93
C GLY A 339 -14.53 24.55 -25.72
N TRP A 340 -14.12 25.82 -25.65
CA TRP A 340 -14.56 26.80 -24.65
C TRP A 340 -15.86 27.53 -25.04
N LEU A 341 -16.21 27.56 -26.33
CA LEU A 341 -17.48 28.10 -26.85
C LEU A 341 -18.60 27.06 -26.85
N MET A 342 -18.23 25.78 -26.87
CA MET A 342 -19.20 24.69 -26.91
C MET A 342 -19.96 24.63 -25.57
N PRO A 343 -21.30 24.46 -25.59
CA PRO A 343 -22.14 24.46 -24.38
C PRO A 343 -21.89 23.27 -23.43
N GLY A 344 -20.87 22.44 -23.70
CA GLY A 344 -20.39 21.44 -22.76
C GLY A 344 -21.38 20.32 -22.44
N ALA A 345 -22.48 20.15 -23.19
CA ALA A 345 -23.52 19.16 -22.90
C ALA A 345 -23.02 17.70 -22.81
N LYS A 346 -21.87 17.40 -23.44
CA LYS A 346 -21.20 16.08 -23.39
C LYS A 346 -20.04 16.04 -22.39
N LYS A 347 -19.73 17.14 -21.71
CA LYS A 347 -18.68 17.22 -20.69
C LYS A 347 -19.25 16.84 -19.34
N TYR A 348 -18.45 16.11 -18.58
CA TYR A 348 -18.81 15.78 -17.20
C TYR A 348 -18.86 17.06 -16.37
N THR A 349 -20.00 17.32 -15.70
CA THR A 349 -20.18 18.43 -14.77
C THR A 349 -20.70 17.92 -13.43
N LEU A 350 -20.26 18.58 -12.35
CA LEU A 350 -20.74 18.33 -10.99
C LEU A 350 -21.99 19.15 -10.66
N SER A 351 -22.25 20.21 -11.43
CA SER A 351 -23.46 21.01 -11.24
C SER A 351 -24.66 20.32 -11.86
N HIS A 352 -25.80 20.39 -11.17
CA HIS A 352 -27.10 20.03 -11.74
C HIS A 352 -27.70 21.16 -12.61
N THR A 353 -26.96 22.27 -12.78
CA THR A 353 -27.30 23.41 -13.64
C THR A 353 -26.47 23.40 -14.91
#